data_AF-A0A8S9Z0M6-F1
#
_entry.id   AF-A0A8S9Z0M6-F1
#
_cell.length_a   1.000
_cell.length_b   1.000
_cell.length_c   1.000
_cell.angle_alpha   90.00
_cell.angle_beta   90.00
_cell.angle_gamma   90.00
#
_symmetry.space_group_name_H-M   'P 1'
#
loop_
_entity.id
_entity.type
_entity.pdbx_description
1 polymer ?
#
loop_
_entity_poly.entity_id
_entity_poly.type
_entity_poly.pdbx_seq_one_letter_code
_entity_poly.pdbx_strand_id
1 'polypeptide(L)'
;MEQDYYYTHAIITNQQCTLNLHHLLFSLSCVSWCSGCLSITLSLYESFYADHRVMRLHGFNKLFIEAVILGVCGILLLGINSVGCAGIVKRSKNLLNLFIVFTVLIFGVYLGCGLWTSKYYMRIEDDLDQLLTSLVTQYNESKLMVDEDTKFLNFLHFKLQCCGKNGVWDFDRRRPILSCGSNPSNRPGCLPVVRDAMQAGLFRIAALAYSEVILQASIAILTILSTYRT
;
A
#
# COMPACT_ATOMS: atom_id res chain seq x y z
N MET A 1 -18.53 -47.04 -33.22
CA MET A 1 -19.53 -46.80 -32.15
C MET A 1 -18.88 -46.51 -30.80
N GLU A 2 -18.12 -47.42 -30.18
CA GLU A 2 -17.45 -47.16 -28.88
C GLU A 2 -16.37 -46.06 -28.98
N GLN A 3 -15.61 -46.06 -30.07
CA GLN A 3 -14.53 -45.09 -30.32
C GLN A 3 -15.07 -43.69 -30.63
N ASP A 4 -16.18 -43.59 -31.38
CA ASP A 4 -16.86 -42.32 -31.65
C ASP A 4 -17.50 -41.75 -30.38
N TYR A 5 -18.06 -42.60 -29.52
CA TYR A 5 -18.62 -42.18 -28.23
C TYR A 5 -17.53 -41.60 -27.31
N TYR A 6 -16.37 -42.26 -27.20
CA TYR A 6 -15.24 -41.77 -26.40
C TYR A 6 -14.69 -40.44 -26.92
N TYR A 7 -14.55 -40.30 -28.25
CA TYR A 7 -14.14 -39.04 -28.89
C TYR A 7 -15.14 -37.91 -28.62
N THR A 8 -16.44 -38.18 -28.76
CA THR A 8 -17.49 -37.16 -28.55
C THR A 8 -17.55 -36.73 -27.07
N HIS A 9 -17.41 -37.67 -26.13
CA HIS A 9 -17.33 -37.38 -24.69
C HIS A 9 -16.08 -36.56 -24.32
N ALA A 10 -14.94 -36.87 -24.93
CA ALA A 10 -13.70 -36.12 -24.72
C ALA A 10 -13.81 -34.67 -25.24
N ILE A 11 -14.43 -34.47 -26.40
CA ILE A 11 -14.66 -33.14 -26.99
C ILE A 11 -15.61 -32.30 -26.10
N ILE A 12 -16.74 -32.88 -25.68
CA ILE A 12 -17.72 -32.19 -24.81
C ILE A 12 -17.09 -31.81 -23.47
N THR A 13 -16.30 -32.72 -22.88
CA THR A 13 -15.63 -32.50 -21.59
C THR A 13 -14.55 -31.42 -21.70
N ASN A 14 -13.78 -31.39 -22.78
CA ASN A 14 -12.76 -30.37 -23.04
C ASN A 14 -13.42 -28.98 -23.29
N GLN A 15 -14.53 -28.95 -24.02
CA GLN A 15 -15.29 -27.73 -24.27
C GLN A 15 -15.97 -27.19 -22.99
N GLN A 16 -16.49 -28.05 -22.13
CA GLN A 16 -17.04 -27.65 -20.83
C GLN A 16 -15.94 -27.12 -19.89
N CYS A 17 -14.77 -27.76 -19.88
CA CYS A 17 -13.63 -27.33 -19.05
C CYS A 17 -13.10 -25.95 -19.48
N THR A 18 -13.00 -25.69 -20.79
CA THR A 18 -12.58 -24.37 -21.32
C THR A 18 -13.60 -23.28 -21.03
N LEU A 19 -14.91 -23.57 -21.06
CA LEU A 19 -15.96 -22.63 -20.68
C LEU A 19 -15.87 -22.26 -19.18
N ASN A 20 -15.78 -23.27 -18.31
CA ASN A 20 -15.65 -23.06 -16.86
C ASN A 20 -14.39 -22.24 -16.51
N LEU A 21 -13.27 -22.49 -17.21
CA LEU A 21 -12.02 -21.74 -17.04
C LEU A 21 -12.17 -20.25 -17.40
N HIS A 22 -12.85 -19.93 -18.51
CA HIS A 22 -13.11 -18.53 -18.89
C HIS A 22 -14.01 -17.81 -17.88
N HIS A 23 -15.03 -18.47 -17.34
CA HIS A 23 -15.88 -17.91 -16.29
C HIS A 23 -15.10 -17.62 -15.00
N LEU A 24 -14.23 -18.55 -14.58
CA LEU A 24 -13.35 -18.36 -13.42
C LEU A 24 -12.38 -17.20 -13.64
N LEU A 25 -11.71 -17.15 -14.80
CA LEU A 25 -10.80 -16.06 -15.17
C LEU A 25 -11.48 -14.69 -15.15
N PHE A 26 -12.70 -14.60 -15.68
CA PHE A 26 -13.49 -13.36 -15.65
C PHE A 26 -13.80 -12.94 -14.22
N SER A 27 -14.26 -13.88 -13.38
CA SER A 27 -14.55 -13.60 -11.97
C SER A 27 -13.33 -13.10 -11.20
N LEU A 28 -12.19 -13.77 -11.32
CA LEU A 28 -10.95 -13.37 -10.64
C LEU A 28 -10.43 -12.01 -11.14
N SER A 29 -10.54 -11.74 -12.44
CA SER A 29 -10.16 -10.46 -13.02
C SER A 29 -11.07 -9.31 -12.53
N CYS A 30 -12.36 -9.56 -12.34
CA CYS A 30 -13.27 -8.59 -11.73
C CYS A 30 -12.92 -8.30 -10.26
N VAL A 31 -12.54 -9.32 -9.48
CA VAL A 31 -12.09 -9.12 -8.08
C VAL A 31 -10.84 -8.24 -8.04
N SER A 32 -9.85 -8.53 -8.89
CA SER A 32 -8.61 -7.75 -9.02
C SER A 32 -8.86 -6.32 -9.56
N TRP A 33 -9.86 -6.13 -10.41
CA TRP A 33 -10.28 -4.79 -10.83
C TRP A 33 -10.86 -3.98 -9.66
N CYS A 34 -11.72 -4.60 -8.84
CA CYS A 34 -12.29 -3.97 -7.64
C CYS A 34 -11.22 -3.65 -6.58
N SER A 35 -10.23 -4.51 -6.37
CA SER A 35 -9.11 -4.23 -5.46
C SER A 35 -8.24 -3.05 -5.95
N GLY A 36 -8.12 -2.87 -7.27
CA GLY A 36 -7.52 -1.67 -7.87
C GLY A 36 -8.27 -0.38 -7.48
N CYS A 37 -9.59 -0.37 -7.60
CA CYS A 37 -10.44 0.74 -7.15
C CYS A 37 -10.31 1.02 -5.65
N LEU A 38 -10.25 -0.04 -4.83
CA LEU A 38 -10.03 0.08 -3.39
C LEU A 38 -8.68 0.72 -3.08
N SER A 39 -7.62 0.33 -3.80
CA SER A 39 -6.27 0.88 -3.63
C SER A 39 -6.20 2.37 -3.96
N ILE A 40 -6.88 2.81 -5.03
CA ILE A 40 -6.99 4.24 -5.36
C ILE A 40 -7.74 4.98 -4.25
N THR A 41 -8.84 4.41 -3.76
CA THR A 41 -9.64 5.02 -2.68
C THR A 41 -8.82 5.17 -1.40
N LEU A 42 -8.06 4.13 -1.01
CA LEU A 42 -7.15 4.19 0.13
C LEU A 42 -6.04 5.22 -0.06
N SER A 43 -5.43 5.28 -1.24
CA SER A 43 -4.42 6.29 -1.57
C SER A 43 -4.98 7.72 -1.43
N LEU A 44 -6.18 7.99 -1.95
CA LEU A 44 -6.84 9.28 -1.78
C LEU A 44 -7.20 9.54 -0.32
N TYR A 45 -7.71 8.53 0.40
CA TYR A 45 -8.04 8.67 1.81
C TYR A 45 -6.81 9.09 2.63
N GLU A 46 -5.69 8.37 2.48
CA GLU A 46 -4.42 8.74 3.13
C GLU A 46 -3.93 10.12 2.65
N SER A 47 -4.10 10.44 1.37
CA SER A 47 -3.71 11.74 0.78
C SER A 47 -4.66 12.91 1.06
N PHE A 48 -5.81 12.69 1.72
CA PHE A 48 -6.74 13.76 2.13
C PHE A 48 -6.95 13.86 3.65
N TYR A 49 -6.85 12.74 4.38
CA TYR A 49 -7.02 12.69 5.83
C TYR A 49 -5.71 12.85 6.61
N ALA A 50 -4.55 12.56 6.02
CA ALA A 50 -3.26 12.78 6.68
C ALA A 50 -2.88 14.28 6.63
N ASP A 51 -3.52 15.11 7.48
CA ASP A 51 -3.35 16.57 7.64
C ASP A 51 -2.07 17.16 6.97
N HIS A 52 -2.21 17.46 5.68
CA HIS A 52 -1.11 17.52 4.70
C HIS A 52 -0.14 18.66 4.86
N ARG A 53 -0.48 19.67 5.67
CA ARG A 53 0.39 20.84 5.86
C ARG A 53 1.52 20.49 6.82
N VAL A 54 1.20 19.86 7.95
CA VAL A 54 2.16 19.75 9.05
C VAL A 54 3.19 18.65 8.81
N MET A 55 2.77 17.52 8.21
CA MET A 55 3.66 16.37 7.95
C MET A 55 4.60 16.58 6.74
N ARG A 56 4.18 17.37 5.74
CA ARG A 56 4.97 17.70 4.54
C ARG A 56 6.13 18.66 4.85
N LEU A 57 5.96 19.54 5.83
CA LEU A 57 6.96 20.54 6.22
C LEU A 57 8.15 19.95 6.99
N HIS A 58 7.95 18.82 7.68
CA HIS A 58 8.99 18.22 8.53
C HIS A 58 9.72 17.01 7.97
N GLY A 59 9.62 16.73 6.67
CA GLY A 59 10.42 15.66 6.05
C GLY A 59 9.77 14.27 6.05
N PHE A 60 8.49 14.14 6.44
CA PHE A 60 7.68 12.97 6.08
C PHE A 60 7.26 12.96 4.60
N ASN A 61 8.08 13.54 3.72
CA ASN A 61 7.94 13.42 2.27
C ASN A 61 7.85 11.96 1.83
N LYS A 62 8.52 11.05 2.55
CA LYS A 62 8.47 9.61 2.30
C LYS A 62 7.05 9.05 2.42
N LEU A 63 6.29 9.36 3.48
CA LEU A 63 4.90 8.88 3.63
C LEU A 63 3.97 9.41 2.52
N PHE A 64 4.19 10.65 2.09
CA PHE A 64 3.47 11.22 0.95
C PHE A 64 3.83 10.52 -0.36
N ILE A 65 5.11 10.22 -0.57
CA ILE A 65 5.59 9.45 -1.72
C ILE A 65 4.96 8.06 -1.74
N GLU A 66 4.91 7.36 -0.60
CA GLU A 66 4.26 6.03 -0.49
C GLU A 66 2.78 6.08 -0.90
N ALA A 67 2.02 7.07 -0.42
CA ALA A 67 0.60 7.21 -0.75
C ALA A 67 0.37 7.50 -2.25
N VAL A 68 1.21 8.34 -2.87
CA VAL A 68 1.17 8.64 -4.30
C VAL A 68 1.52 7.41 -5.13
N ILE A 69 2.56 6.66 -4.74
CA ILE A 69 2.95 5.41 -5.40
C ILE A 69 1.79 4.41 -5.35
N LEU A 70 1.14 4.25 -4.18
CA LEU A 70 -0.03 3.38 -4.04
C LEU A 70 -1.17 3.76 -5.00
N GLY A 71 -1.42 5.07 -5.17
CA GLY A 71 -2.43 5.57 -6.11
C GLY A 71 -2.09 5.28 -7.56
N VAL A 72 -0.84 5.55 -7.97
CA VAL A 72 -0.36 5.25 -9.32
C VAL A 72 -0.42 3.75 -9.62
N CYS A 73 0.03 2.91 -8.68
CA CYS A 73 -0.10 1.46 -8.78
C CYS A 73 -1.56 1.05 -8.95
N GLY A 74 -2.48 1.60 -8.14
CA GLY A 74 -3.92 1.32 -8.27
C GLY A 74 -4.50 1.64 -9.64
N ILE A 75 -4.11 2.77 -10.24
CA ILE A 75 -4.54 3.15 -11.60
C ILE A 75 -3.98 2.18 -12.66
N LEU A 76 -2.70 1.80 -12.55
CA LEU A 76 -2.09 0.83 -13.45
C LEU A 76 -2.78 -0.54 -13.36
N LEU A 77 -3.08 -1.00 -12.15
CA LEU A 77 -3.82 -2.23 -11.91
C LEU A 77 -5.21 -2.17 -12.55
N LEU A 78 -5.92 -1.06 -12.38
CA LEU A 78 -7.23 -0.85 -12.99
C LEU A 78 -7.17 -0.98 -14.52
N GLY A 79 -6.16 -0.34 -15.15
CA GLY A 79 -5.95 -0.41 -16.60
C GLY A 79 -5.64 -1.82 -17.09
N ILE A 80 -4.68 -2.49 -16.46
CA ILE A 80 -4.23 -3.84 -16.84
C ILE A 80 -5.36 -4.85 -16.67
N ASN A 81 -6.08 -4.81 -15.55
CA ASN A 81 -7.22 -5.69 -15.31
C ASN A 81 -8.38 -5.43 -16.26
N SER A 82 -8.58 -4.17 -16.69
CA SER A 82 -9.57 -3.85 -17.73
C SER A 82 -9.20 -4.50 -19.07
N VAL A 83 -7.91 -4.49 -19.44
CA VAL A 83 -7.41 -5.19 -20.63
C VAL A 83 -7.59 -6.72 -20.49
N GLY A 84 -7.32 -7.27 -19.30
CA GLY A 84 -7.55 -8.69 -18.99
C GLY A 84 -9.01 -9.10 -19.17
N CYS A 85 -9.95 -8.37 -18.53
CA CYS A 85 -11.39 -8.59 -18.68
C CYS A 85 -11.83 -8.49 -20.15
N ALA A 86 -11.38 -7.46 -20.87
CA ALA A 86 -11.71 -7.29 -22.29
C ALA A 86 -11.15 -8.42 -23.17
N GLY A 87 -9.94 -8.90 -22.87
CA GLY A 87 -9.31 -10.03 -23.55
C GLY A 87 -10.10 -11.32 -23.41
N ILE A 88 -10.61 -11.59 -22.19
CA ILE A 88 -11.44 -12.76 -21.89
C ILE A 88 -12.79 -12.67 -22.62
N VAL A 89 -13.50 -11.53 -22.51
CA VAL A 89 -14.82 -11.35 -23.13
C VAL A 89 -14.76 -11.42 -24.66
N LYS A 90 -13.76 -10.77 -25.26
CA LYS A 90 -13.58 -10.76 -26.73
C LYS A 90 -12.90 -12.01 -27.26
N ARG A 91 -12.48 -12.94 -26.38
CA ARG A 91 -11.67 -14.12 -26.72
C ARG A 91 -10.47 -13.78 -27.63
N SER A 92 -9.85 -12.63 -27.40
CA SER A 92 -8.79 -12.11 -28.27
C SER A 92 -7.42 -12.53 -27.73
N LYS A 93 -6.73 -13.42 -28.46
CA LYS A 93 -5.38 -13.90 -28.09
C LYS A 93 -4.38 -12.75 -27.95
N ASN A 94 -4.49 -11.69 -28.76
CA ASN A 94 -3.57 -10.54 -28.71
C ASN A 94 -3.71 -9.73 -27.42
N LEU A 95 -4.95 -9.43 -26.99
CA LEU A 95 -5.20 -8.72 -25.73
C LEU A 95 -4.78 -9.55 -24.52
N LEU A 96 -4.99 -10.87 -24.59
CA LEU A 96 -4.62 -11.80 -23.54
C LEU A 96 -3.10 -11.94 -23.39
N ASN A 97 -2.37 -12.01 -24.50
CA ASN A 97 -0.91 -11.99 -24.50
C ASN A 97 -0.36 -10.67 -23.95
N LEU A 98 -0.95 -9.54 -24.33
CA LEU A 98 -0.56 -8.23 -23.81
C LEU A 98 -0.74 -8.16 -22.28
N PHE A 99 -1.86 -8.67 -21.77
CA PHE A 99 -2.13 -8.76 -20.34
C PHE A 99 -1.08 -9.63 -19.61
N ILE A 100 -0.70 -10.79 -20.15
CA ILE A 100 0.36 -11.64 -19.59
C ILE A 100 1.68 -10.88 -19.49
N VAL A 101 2.09 -10.20 -20.58
CA VAL A 101 3.37 -9.46 -20.61
C VAL A 101 3.41 -8.37 -19.53
N PHE A 102 2.38 -7.55 -19.43
CA PHE A 102 2.33 -6.50 -18.40
C PHE A 102 2.34 -7.07 -16.98
N THR A 103 1.62 -8.17 -16.75
CA THR A 103 1.57 -8.81 -15.43
C THR A 103 2.94 -9.36 -15.02
N VAL A 104 3.67 -9.99 -15.94
CA VAL A 104 5.02 -10.51 -15.67
C VAL A 104 6.02 -9.38 -15.37
N LEU A 105 5.92 -8.26 -16.10
CA LEU A 105 6.78 -7.09 -15.84
C LEU A 105 6.55 -6.52 -14.44
N ILE A 106 5.29 -6.35 -14.05
CA ILE A 106 4.92 -5.84 -12.72
C ILE A 106 5.38 -6.81 -11.62
N PHE A 107 5.20 -8.12 -11.82
CA PHE A 107 5.67 -9.13 -10.89
C PHE A 107 7.19 -9.02 -10.63
N GLY A 108 7.98 -8.79 -11.68
CA GLY A 108 9.42 -8.56 -11.55
C GLY A 108 9.76 -7.33 -10.70
N VAL A 109 9.01 -6.24 -10.87
CA VAL A 109 9.17 -5.01 -10.04
C VAL A 109 8.84 -5.29 -8.58
N TYR A 110 7.76 -6.03 -8.29
CA TYR A 110 7.38 -6.38 -6.92
C TYR A 110 8.46 -7.17 -6.19
N LEU A 111 9.09 -8.14 -6.86
CA LEU A 111 10.20 -8.90 -6.28
C LEU A 111 11.39 -7.98 -5.96
N GLY A 112 11.73 -7.06 -6.87
CA GLY A 112 12.78 -6.07 -6.65
C GLY A 112 12.51 -5.16 -5.45
N CYS A 113 11.29 -4.62 -5.37
CA CYS A 113 10.86 -3.79 -4.24
C CYS A 113 10.88 -4.56 -2.92
N GLY A 114 10.38 -5.80 -2.90
CA GLY A 114 10.38 -6.64 -1.70
C GLY A 114 11.77 -6.86 -1.12
N LEU A 115 12.78 -7.06 -1.98
CA LEU A 115 14.18 -7.18 -1.56
C LEU A 115 14.74 -5.84 -1.03
N TRP A 116 14.38 -4.73 -1.67
CA TRP A 116 14.89 -3.40 -1.31
C TRP A 116 14.35 -2.89 0.04
N THR A 117 13.09 -3.19 0.38
CA THR A 117 12.40 -2.67 1.57
C THR A 117 13.14 -2.96 2.87
N SER A 118 13.81 -4.11 2.99
CA SER A 118 14.58 -4.49 4.19
C SER A 118 15.66 -3.47 4.57
N LYS A 119 16.40 -2.95 3.59
CA LYS A 119 17.45 -1.95 3.81
C LYS A 119 16.86 -0.56 4.04
N TYR A 120 15.73 -0.28 3.41
CA TYR A 120 15.07 1.02 3.51
C TYR A 120 14.45 1.26 4.90
N TYR A 121 13.95 0.19 5.54
CA TYR A 121 13.35 0.28 6.87
C TYR A 121 14.32 0.81 7.93
N MET A 122 15.55 0.29 7.98
CA MET A 122 16.57 0.75 8.94
C MET A 122 16.84 2.26 8.81
N ARG A 123 16.90 2.76 7.57
CA ARG A 123 17.16 4.18 7.32
C ARG A 123 16.01 5.08 7.76
N ILE A 124 14.77 4.62 7.63
CA ILE A 124 13.59 5.37 8.09
C ILE A 124 13.61 5.53 9.61
N GLU A 125 14.00 4.49 10.34
CA GLU A 125 14.05 4.52 11.80
C GLU A 125 15.06 5.57 12.29
N ASP A 126 16.23 5.63 11.66
CA ASP A 126 17.26 6.64 11.95
C ASP A 126 16.80 8.07 11.60
N ASP A 127 16.19 8.25 10.43
CA ASP A 127 15.66 9.56 10.00
C ASP A 127 14.58 10.06 10.98
N LEU A 128 13.71 9.15 11.44
CA LEU A 128 12.64 9.46 12.40
C LEU A 128 13.22 9.86 13.77
N ASP A 129 14.25 9.16 14.24
CA ASP A 129 14.91 9.45 15.50
C ASP A 129 15.57 10.84 15.50
N GLN A 130 16.29 11.17 14.41
CA GLN A 130 16.94 12.46 14.23
C GLN A 130 15.93 13.61 14.13
N LEU A 131 14.85 13.40 13.38
CA LEU A 131 13.75 14.37 13.23
C LEU A 131 13.11 14.69 14.58
N LEU A 132 12.72 13.68 15.35
CA LEU A 132 12.12 13.88 16.68
C LEU A 132 13.11 14.55 17.66
N THR A 133 14.39 14.21 17.57
CA THR A 133 15.43 14.86 18.37
C THR A 133 15.53 16.36 18.03
N SER A 134 15.57 16.70 16.75
CA SER A 134 15.61 18.10 16.30
C SER A 134 14.37 18.88 16.77
N LEU A 135 13.18 18.32 16.59
CA LEU A 135 11.92 18.95 17.01
C LEU A 135 11.87 19.26 18.50
N VAL A 136 12.30 18.32 19.35
CA VAL A 136 12.30 18.51 20.81
C VAL A 136 13.37 19.53 21.23
N THR A 137 14.55 19.52 20.61
CA THR A 137 15.64 20.45 20.97
C THR A 137 15.34 21.90 20.57
N GLN A 138 14.65 22.11 19.44
CA GLN A 138 14.29 23.43 18.92
C GLN A 138 12.95 23.96 19.44
N TYR A 139 12.20 23.12 20.16
CA TYR A 139 10.89 23.46 20.70
C TYR A 139 10.95 24.74 21.55
N ASN A 140 10.14 25.73 21.17
CA ASN A 140 10.03 26.99 21.89
C ASN A 140 8.58 27.42 22.06
N GLU A 141 8.12 27.41 23.31
CA GLU A 141 6.75 27.75 23.70
C GLU A 141 6.34 29.18 23.31
N SER A 142 7.29 30.12 23.24
CA SER A 142 7.01 31.51 22.85
C SER A 142 6.65 31.68 21.38
N LYS A 143 6.87 30.65 20.54
CA LYS A 143 6.67 30.68 19.08
C LYS A 143 5.61 29.67 18.59
N LEU A 144 4.65 29.31 19.45
CA LEU A 144 3.61 28.31 19.16
C LEU A 144 2.83 28.47 17.83
N MET A 145 2.75 29.69 17.30
CA MET A 145 2.02 30.01 16.06
C MET A 145 2.90 30.50 14.90
N VAL A 146 4.21 30.64 15.13
CA VAL A 146 5.16 31.19 14.14
C VAL A 146 6.11 30.11 13.64
N ASP A 147 6.48 29.19 14.52
CA ASP A 147 7.44 28.14 14.23
C ASP A 147 6.75 26.85 13.78
N GLU A 148 7.05 26.42 12.56
CA GLU A 148 6.45 25.26 11.89
C GLU A 148 6.76 23.96 12.65
N ASP A 149 7.95 23.86 13.22
CA ASP A 149 8.47 22.75 14.03
C ASP A 149 7.69 22.57 15.32
N THR A 150 7.50 23.67 16.05
CA THR A 150 6.68 23.69 17.25
C THR A 150 5.23 23.31 16.95
N LYS A 151 4.65 23.78 15.83
CA LYS A 151 3.29 23.42 15.41
C LYS A 151 3.16 21.94 15.06
N PHE A 152 4.15 21.38 14.37
CA PHE A 152 4.18 19.96 14.02
C PHE A 152 4.26 19.05 15.26
N LEU A 153 5.15 19.37 16.19
CA LEU A 153 5.29 18.60 17.42
C LEU A 153 4.00 18.64 18.26
N ASN A 154 3.31 19.79 18.31
CA ASN A 154 2.02 19.92 19.00
C ASN A 154 0.92 19.07 18.37
N PHE A 155 0.86 19.07 17.04
CA PHE A 155 -0.07 18.22 16.30
C PHE A 155 0.18 16.74 16.60
N LEU A 156 1.45 16.32 16.63
CA LEU A 156 1.85 14.96 16.95
C LEU A 156 1.42 14.55 18.37
N HIS A 157 1.73 15.39 19.37
CA HIS A 157 1.34 15.17 20.76
C HIS A 157 -0.19 15.04 20.94
N PHE A 158 -0.97 15.83 20.19
CA PHE A 158 -2.43 15.78 20.25
C PHE A 158 -3.01 14.56 19.52
N LYS A 159 -2.54 14.26 18.30
CA LYS A 159 -3.06 13.17 17.47
C LYS A 159 -2.69 11.79 18.01
N LEU A 160 -1.46 11.61 18.46
CA LEU A 160 -0.95 10.32 18.94
C LEU A 160 -1.01 10.20 20.46
N GLN A 161 -1.50 11.23 21.18
CA GLN A 161 -1.58 11.25 22.65
C GLN A 161 -0.24 10.94 23.34
N CYS A 162 0.87 11.32 22.70
CA CYS A 162 2.24 11.13 23.18
C CYS A 162 2.85 12.46 23.64
N CYS A 163 4.04 12.42 24.27
CA CYS A 163 4.76 13.62 24.68
C CYS A 163 6.29 13.42 24.58
N GLY A 164 6.97 14.34 23.90
CA GLY A 164 8.42 14.29 23.71
C GLY A 164 8.86 13.16 22.79
N LYS A 165 10.16 12.88 22.74
CA LYS A 165 10.71 11.77 21.95
C LYS A 165 10.53 10.45 22.71
N ASN A 166 11.12 10.38 23.90
CA ASN A 166 11.07 9.26 24.83
C ASN A 166 10.14 9.53 26.02
N GLY A 167 9.85 10.80 26.30
CA GLY A 167 8.88 11.21 27.30
C GLY A 167 8.98 12.69 27.67
N VAL A 168 8.23 13.09 28.69
CA VAL A 168 8.22 14.48 29.19
C VAL A 168 9.59 14.97 29.65
N TRP A 169 10.45 14.05 30.10
CA TRP A 169 11.78 14.34 30.63
C TRP A 169 12.70 15.00 29.60
N ASP A 170 12.43 14.81 28.30
CA ASP A 170 13.23 15.39 27.22
C ASP A 170 13.18 16.94 27.21
N PHE A 171 12.20 17.55 27.88
CA PHE A 171 12.04 19.01 27.97
C PHE A 171 12.78 19.67 29.15
N ASP A 172 13.59 18.90 29.90
CA ASP A 172 14.55 19.35 30.92
C ASP A 172 14.09 20.56 31.77
N ARG A 173 12.88 20.45 32.33
CA ARG A 173 12.23 21.44 33.22
C ARG A 173 11.85 22.80 32.61
N ARG A 174 11.88 22.97 31.29
CA ARG A 174 11.25 24.14 30.65
C ARG A 174 9.72 24.03 30.87
N ARG A 175 9.12 24.97 31.62
CA ARG A 175 7.67 25.05 31.86
C ARG A 175 7.08 26.24 31.10
N PRO A 176 5.80 26.20 30.65
CA PRO A 176 4.85 25.07 30.68
C PRO A 176 4.57 24.41 29.31
N ILE A 177 4.72 23.07 29.25
CA ILE A 177 4.56 22.19 28.08
C ILE A 177 3.07 22.07 27.67
N LEU A 178 2.47 23.17 27.20
CA LEU A 178 1.06 23.27 26.85
C LEU A 178 0.63 22.18 25.86
N SER A 179 1.57 21.77 25.02
CA SER A 179 1.40 20.78 23.95
C SER A 179 1.19 19.35 24.42
N CYS A 180 1.64 19.00 25.63
CA CYS A 180 1.44 17.66 26.19
C CYS A 180 0.16 17.54 27.02
N GLY A 181 -0.61 18.63 27.14
CA GLY A 181 -1.87 18.66 27.87
C GLY A 181 -1.71 18.57 29.39
N SER A 182 -2.80 18.28 30.09
CA SER A 182 -2.89 18.40 31.55
C SER A 182 -2.16 17.30 32.34
N ASN A 183 -1.94 16.12 31.75
CA ASN A 183 -1.26 14.98 32.37
C ASN A 183 -0.07 14.49 31.52
N PRO A 184 1.00 15.29 31.41
CA PRO A 184 2.13 14.96 30.55
C PRO A 184 2.85 13.69 31.05
N SER A 185 3.02 13.53 32.37
CA SER A 185 3.84 12.45 32.96
C SER A 185 3.33 11.03 32.72
N ASN A 186 2.06 10.88 32.35
CA ASN A 186 1.43 9.58 32.07
C ASN A 186 1.42 9.23 30.57
N ARG A 187 1.93 10.13 29.70
CA ARG A 187 1.96 9.89 28.26
C ARG A 187 3.25 9.19 27.83
N PRO A 188 3.18 8.21 26.93
CA PRO A 188 4.37 7.59 26.34
C PRO A 188 5.12 8.59 25.45
N GLY A 189 6.41 8.32 25.21
CA GLY A 189 7.20 9.04 24.20
C GLY A 189 6.62 8.86 22.79
N CYS A 190 6.77 9.86 21.93
CA CYS A 190 6.23 9.80 20.57
C CYS A 190 7.01 8.86 19.65
N LEU A 191 8.31 8.61 19.89
CA LEU A 191 9.12 7.74 19.05
C LEU A 191 8.53 6.32 18.92
N PRO A 192 8.24 5.57 20.00
CA PRO A 192 7.65 4.24 19.89
C PRO A 192 6.23 4.28 19.31
N VAL A 193 5.41 5.27 19.68
CA VAL A 193 4.01 5.36 19.20
C VAL A 193 3.96 5.63 17.69
N VAL A 194 4.79 6.53 17.18
CA VAL A 194 4.88 6.81 15.73
C VAL A 194 5.39 5.58 14.99
N ARG A 195 6.39 4.90 15.53
CA ARG A 195 6.93 3.68 14.95
C ARG A 195 5.87 2.59 14.84
N ASP A 196 5.12 2.34 15.91
CA ASP A 196 4.06 1.33 15.95
C ASP A 196 2.91 1.70 14.99
N ALA A 197 2.51 2.97 14.96
CA ALA A 197 1.50 3.47 14.03
C ALA A 197 1.95 3.30 12.57
N MET A 198 3.22 3.60 12.26
CA MET A 198 3.80 3.42 10.94
C MET A 198 3.88 1.95 10.54
N GLN A 199 4.32 1.07 11.44
CA GLN A 199 4.36 -0.38 11.20
C GLN A 199 2.97 -0.95 10.96
N ALA A 200 1.97 -0.54 11.75
CA ALA A 200 0.59 -0.98 11.58
C ALA A 200 0.00 -0.52 10.23
N GLY A 201 0.29 0.71 9.80
CA GLY A 201 -0.10 1.23 8.48
C GLY A 201 0.57 0.44 7.35
N LEU A 202 1.90 0.25 7.44
CA LEU A 202 2.66 -0.49 6.44
C LEU A 202 2.20 -1.96 6.33
N PHE A 203 1.88 -2.61 7.43
CA PHE A 203 1.36 -3.98 7.44
C PHE A 203 0.05 -4.10 6.66
N ARG A 204 -0.87 -3.14 6.82
CA ARG A 204 -2.15 -3.12 6.08
C ARG A 204 -1.93 -3.00 4.57
N ILE A 205 -1.07 -2.07 4.16
CA ILE A 205 -0.74 -1.84 2.74
C ILE A 205 0.00 -3.06 2.16
N ALA A 206 0.97 -3.59 2.89
CA ALA A 206 1.71 -4.78 2.48
C ALA A 206 0.80 -5.99 2.32
N ALA A 207 -0.13 -6.24 3.25
CA ALA A 207 -1.07 -7.34 3.17
C ALA A 207 -1.95 -7.26 1.91
N LEU A 208 -2.48 -6.07 1.59
CA LEU A 208 -3.23 -5.83 0.36
C LEU A 208 -2.35 -6.08 -0.88
N ALA A 209 -1.15 -5.52 -0.92
CA ALA A 209 -0.23 -5.69 -2.04
C ALA A 209 0.15 -7.16 -2.27
N TYR A 210 0.50 -7.91 -1.22
CA TYR A 210 0.83 -9.34 -1.34
C TYR A 210 -0.36 -10.17 -1.82
N SER A 211 -1.57 -9.90 -1.28
CA SER A 211 -2.77 -10.60 -1.72
C SER A 211 -3.05 -10.38 -3.21
N GLU A 212 -2.83 -9.16 -3.68
CA GLU A 212 -3.01 -8.77 -5.07
C GLU A 212 -1.96 -9.41 -5.99
N VAL A 213 -0.70 -9.47 -5.57
CA VAL A 213 0.38 -10.14 -6.31
C VAL A 213 0.08 -11.63 -6.49
N ILE A 214 -0.39 -12.31 -5.43
CA ILE A 214 -0.76 -13.72 -5.49
C ILE A 214 -1.94 -13.91 -6.44
N LEU A 215 -2.95 -13.04 -6.36
CA LEU A 215 -4.11 -13.08 -7.22
C LEU A 215 -3.71 -12.91 -8.70
N GLN A 216 -2.85 -11.94 -9.02
CA GLN A 216 -2.36 -11.70 -10.38
C GLN A 216 -1.52 -12.85 -10.92
N ALA A 217 -0.64 -13.43 -10.10
CA ALA A 217 0.11 -14.62 -10.48
C ALA A 217 -0.82 -15.79 -10.83
N SER A 218 -1.87 -15.99 -10.03
CA SER A 218 -2.89 -17.01 -10.27
C SER A 218 -3.62 -16.78 -11.60
N ILE A 219 -4.08 -15.55 -11.85
CA ILE A 219 -4.77 -15.18 -13.09
C ILE A 219 -3.83 -15.36 -14.29
N ALA A 220 -2.56 -14.94 -14.19
CA ALA A 220 -1.58 -15.09 -15.27
C ALA A 220 -1.35 -16.57 -15.63
N ILE A 221 -1.16 -17.43 -14.63
CA ILE A 221 -0.98 -18.88 -14.85
C ILE A 221 -2.21 -19.48 -15.54
N LEU A 222 -3.42 -19.19 -15.03
CA LEU A 222 -4.66 -19.69 -15.63
C LEU A 222 -4.86 -19.17 -17.06
N THR A 223 -4.45 -17.94 -17.32
CA THR A 223 -4.51 -17.29 -18.64
C THR A 223 -3.54 -17.94 -19.63
N ILE A 224 -2.34 -18.30 -19.17
CA ILE A 224 -1.37 -19.05 -19.96
C ILE A 224 -1.93 -20.44 -20.29
N LEU A 225 -2.48 -21.14 -19.29
CA LEU A 225 -3.11 -22.45 -19.49
C LEU A 225 -4.28 -22.40 -20.48
N SER A 226 -5.11 -21.35 -20.44
CA SER A 226 -6.21 -21.18 -21.40
C SER A 226 -5.69 -20.94 -22.82
N THR A 227 -4.58 -20.20 -22.95
CA THR A 227 -3.96 -19.89 -24.26
C THR A 227 -3.29 -21.13 -24.88
N TYR A 228 -2.64 -21.99 -24.08
CA TYR A 228 -2.07 -23.24 -24.58
C TYR A 228 -3.09 -24.32 -24.93
N ARG A 229 -4.29 -24.26 -24.33
CA ARG A 229 -5.37 -25.22 -24.61
C ARG A 229 -6.22 -24.83 -25.85
N THR A 230 -6.08 -23.62 -26.38
CA THR A 230 -6.84 -23.10 -27.54
C THR A 230 -6.03 -23.01 -28.82
#